data_AF-A0A375IXY0-F1
#
_entry.id   AF-A0A375IXY0-F1
#
_cell.length_a   1.000
_cell.length_b   1.000
_cell.length_c   1.000
_cell.angle_alpha   90.00
_cell.angle_beta   90.00
_cell.angle_gamma   90.00
#
_symmetry.space_group_name_H-M   'P 1'
#
loop_
_entity.id
_entity.type
_entity.pdbx_description
1 polymer ?
#
loop_
_entity_poly.entity_id
_entity_poly.type
_entity_poly.pdbx_seq_one_letter_code
_entity_poly.pdbx_strand_id
1 'polypeptide(L)'
;MFVCGNQACGASWEPDEVQIRDEGQGLVFRCPQCGARNHVVARTAKDGSTSYRQVPANAAQQPPAKRPAGARPKAPGKTPAQGRAKPASR
;
A
#
# COMPACT_ATOMS: atom_id res chain seq x y z
N MET A 1 -10.52 -16.03 -7.50
CA MET A 1 -9.64 -17.08 -8.05
C MET A 1 -8.19 -16.65 -7.91
N PHE A 2 -7.39 -17.51 -7.28
CA PHE A 2 -5.96 -17.34 -7.00
C PHE A 2 -5.18 -18.41 -7.74
N VAL A 3 -4.01 -18.06 -8.27
CA VAL A 3 -3.16 -19.02 -9.01
C VAL A 3 -1.82 -19.12 -8.33
N CYS A 4 -1.34 -20.34 -8.10
CA CYS A 4 -0.02 -20.53 -7.52
C CYS A 4 1.05 -20.02 -8.50
N GLY A 5 1.86 -19.04 -8.07
CA GLY A 5 2.96 -18.47 -8.85
C GLY A 5 4.18 -19.40 -8.98
N ASN A 6 4.15 -20.57 -8.33
CA ASN A 6 5.17 -21.59 -8.53
C ASN A 6 4.93 -22.30 -9.87
N GLN A 7 5.87 -22.16 -10.80
CA GLN A 7 5.82 -22.73 -12.15
C GLN A 7 5.59 -24.25 -12.13
N ALA A 8 6.13 -24.95 -11.14
CA ALA A 8 5.96 -26.40 -11.01
C ALA A 8 4.56 -26.83 -10.52
N CYS A 9 3.79 -25.92 -9.90
CA CYS A 9 2.50 -26.23 -9.32
C CYS A 9 1.35 -25.76 -10.21
N GLY A 10 1.33 -24.48 -10.61
CA GLY A 10 0.30 -23.91 -11.49
C GLY A 10 -1.15 -24.04 -11.03
N ALA A 11 -1.41 -24.51 -9.80
CA ALA A 11 -2.75 -24.81 -9.31
C ALA A 11 -3.58 -23.53 -9.10
N SER A 12 -4.87 -23.63 -9.36
CA SER A 12 -5.86 -22.57 -9.14
C SER A 12 -6.67 -22.87 -7.88
N TRP A 13 -6.99 -21.84 -7.10
CA TRP A 13 -7.68 -21.94 -5.82
C TRP A 13 -8.76 -20.87 -5.69
N GLU A 14 -9.83 -21.20 -4.98
CA GLU A 14 -10.79 -20.22 -4.51
C GLU A 14 -10.30 -19.51 -3.25
N PRO A 15 -10.79 -18.28 -2.97
CA PRO A 15 -10.40 -17.54 -1.77
C PRO A 15 -10.74 -18.24 -0.46
N ASP A 16 -11.77 -19.07 -0.46
CA ASP A 16 -12.23 -19.82 0.71
C ASP A 16 -11.38 -21.08 0.95
N GLU A 17 -10.72 -21.61 -0.10
CA GLU A 17 -9.88 -22.81 -0.03
C GLU A 17 -8.45 -22.52 0.47
N VAL A 18 -8.05 -21.26 0.52
CA VAL A 18 -6.68 -20.86 0.88
C VAL A 18 -6.65 -20.01 2.14
N GLN A 19 -5.65 -20.28 2.98
CA GLN A 19 -5.45 -19.47 4.16
C GLN A 19 -4.65 -18.21 3.83
N ILE A 20 -5.31 -17.05 3.89
CA ILE A 20 -4.67 -15.74 3.77
C ILE A 20 -4.27 -15.26 5.17
N ARG A 21 -2.98 -14.96 5.37
CA ARG A 21 -2.46 -14.43 6.64
C ARG A 21 -1.52 -13.26 6.37
N ASP A 22 -1.47 -12.30 7.28
CA ASP A 22 -0.42 -11.29 7.29
C ASP A 22 0.83 -11.88 7.92
N GLU A 23 1.93 -11.95 7.16
CA GLU A 23 3.23 -12.45 7.65
C GLU A 23 4.24 -11.30 7.87
N GLY A 24 3.76 -10.08 8.10
CA GLY A 24 4.60 -8.88 8.34
C GLY A 24 5.13 -8.18 7.08
N GLN A 25 4.92 -8.77 5.90
CA GLN A 25 5.22 -8.17 4.57
C GLN A 25 3.93 -7.92 3.75
N GLY A 26 2.79 -7.93 4.43
CA GLY A 26 1.46 -7.90 3.83
C GLY A 26 0.79 -9.27 3.82
N LEU A 27 -0.39 -9.30 3.22
CA LEU A 27 -1.22 -10.49 3.15
C LEU A 27 -0.64 -11.47 2.14
N VAL A 28 -0.43 -12.70 2.60
CA VAL A 28 0.10 -13.80 1.80
C VAL A 28 -0.85 -14.97 1.93
N PHE A 29 -1.20 -15.60 0.80
CA PHE A 29 -1.83 -16.91 0.82
C PHE A 29 -0.78 -18.00 0.58
N ARG A 30 -0.89 -19.08 1.34
CA ARG A 30 -0.04 -20.26 1.15
C ARG A 30 -0.77 -21.29 0.31
N CYS A 31 -0.12 -21.77 -0.74
CA CYS A 31 -0.66 -22.84 -1.57
C CYS A 31 -0.69 -24.15 -0.77
N PRO A 32 -1.83 -24.85 -0.62
CA PRO A 32 -1.91 -26.10 0.12
C PRO A 32 -1.23 -27.28 -0.59
N GLN A 33 -0.99 -27.19 -1.90
CA GLN A 33 -0.31 -28.25 -2.67
C GLN A 33 1.21 -28.20 -2.57
N CYS A 34 1.82 -27.02 -2.68
CA CYS A 34 3.28 -26.88 -2.73
C CYS A 34 3.87 -26.00 -1.63
N GLY A 35 3.04 -25.39 -0.78
CA GLY A 35 3.49 -24.48 0.29
C GLY A 35 3.98 -23.11 -0.20
N ALA A 36 3.91 -22.83 -1.50
CA ALA A 36 4.41 -21.56 -2.05
C ALA A 36 3.62 -20.36 -1.52
N ARG A 37 4.35 -19.28 -1.22
CA ARG A 37 3.83 -18.00 -0.75
C ARG A 37 3.43 -17.12 -1.92
N ASN A 38 2.17 -16.70 -1.94
CA ASN A 38 1.61 -15.86 -2.98
C ASN A 38 1.03 -14.59 -2.37
N HIS A 39 1.47 -13.43 -2.85
CA HIS A 39 1.09 -12.15 -2.28
C HIS A 39 -0.30 -11.73 -2.73
N VAL A 40 -1.09 -11.21 -1.80
CA VAL A 40 -2.42 -10.66 -2.04
C VAL A 40 -2.57 -9.31 -1.38
N VAL A 41 -3.51 -8.52 -1.88
CA VAL A 41 -3.91 -7.24 -1.28
C VAL A 41 -5.38 -7.30 -0.92
N ALA A 42 -5.71 -6.84 0.27
CA ALA A 42 -7.10 -6.59 0.65
C ALA A 42 -7.51 -5.22 0.11
N ARG A 43 -8.68 -5.16 -0.53
CA ARG A 43 -9.37 -3.93 -0.90
C ARG A 43 -10.74 -3.90 -0.26
N THR A 44 -10.96 -2.88 0.55
CA THR A 44 -12.26 -2.56 1.10
C THR A 44 -13.05 -1.77 0.06
N ALA A 45 -14.21 -2.30 -0.33
CA ALA A 45 -15.17 -1.61 -1.17
C ALA A 45 -15.85 -0.48 -0.38
N LYS A 46 -16.52 0.44 -1.09
CA LYS A 46 -17.28 1.52 -0.46
C LYS A 46 -18.43 1.00 0.41
N ASP A 47 -18.95 -0.16 0.05
CA ASP A 47 -20.01 -0.89 0.74
C ASP A 47 -19.52 -1.61 2.02
N GLY A 48 -18.23 -1.49 2.35
CA GLY A 48 -17.61 -2.15 3.51
C GLY A 48 -17.16 -3.59 3.26
N SER A 49 -17.50 -4.18 2.11
CA SER A 49 -17.05 -5.52 1.73
C SER A 49 -15.53 -5.55 1.52
N THR A 50 -14.85 -6.54 2.10
CA THR A 50 -13.41 -6.74 1.91
C THR A 50 -13.19 -7.80 0.84
N SER A 51 -12.47 -7.44 -0.22
CA SER A 51 -12.13 -8.32 -1.33
C SER A 51 -10.62 -8.53 -1.39
N TYR A 52 -10.18 -9.75 -1.67
CA TYR A 52 -8.76 -10.08 -1.77
C TYR A 52 -8.38 -10.27 -3.23
N ARG A 53 -7.26 -9.66 -3.66
CA ARG A 53 -6.75 -9.77 -5.02
C ARG A 53 -5.29 -10.18 -5.03
N GLN A 54 -4.93 -11.14 -5.88
CA GLN A 54 -3.54 -11.54 -6.07
C GLN A 54 -2.75 -10.44 -6.77
N VAL A 55 -1.53 -10.24 -6.32
CA VAL A 55 -0.58 -9.34 -6.95
C VAL A 55 0.72 -10.10 -7.26
N PRO A 56 1.36 -9.84 -8.41
CA PRO A 56 2.69 -10.38 -8.66
C PRO A 56 3.65 -9.84 -7.62
N ALA A 57 4.68 -10.62 -7.26
CA ALA A 57 5.62 -10.25 -6.20
C ALA A 57 6.19 -8.83 -6.41
N ASN A 58 6.52 -8.46 -7.65
CA ASN A 58 7.02 -7.12 -8.01
C ASN A 58 6.02 -5.99 -7.70
N ALA A 59 4.71 -6.25 -7.82
CA ALA A 59 3.68 -5.29 -7.45
C ALA A 59 3.36 -5.26 -5.95
N ALA A 60 3.60 -6.36 -5.21
CA ALA A 60 3.42 -6.42 -3.76
C ALA A 60 4.43 -5.55 -3.00
N GLN A 61 5.62 -5.34 -3.57
CA GLN A 61 6.66 -4.45 -3.04
C GLN A 61 6.35 -2.97 -3.23
N GLN A 62 5.28 -2.63 -3.97
CA GLN A 62 4.82 -1.25 -4.01
C GLN A 62 4.06 -1.01 -2.71
N PRO A 63 4.62 -0.23 -1.75
CA PRO A 63 3.81 0.21 -0.61
C PRO A 63 2.54 0.85 -1.18
N PRO A 64 1.38 0.62 -0.54
CA PRO A 64 0.10 1.10 -1.05
C PRO A 64 0.30 2.54 -1.46
N ALA A 65 0.14 2.79 -2.77
CA ALA A 65 0.40 4.07 -3.40
C ALA A 65 0.03 5.16 -2.42
N LYS A 66 1.06 5.84 -1.94
CA LYS A 66 1.02 6.98 -1.03
C LYS A 66 -0.34 7.62 -1.16
N ARG A 67 -1.28 7.33 -0.25
CA ARG A 67 -2.36 8.29 -0.04
C ARG A 67 -1.59 9.57 0.29
N PRO A 68 -1.70 10.67 -0.48
CA PRO A 68 -1.26 11.94 0.07
C PRO A 68 -2.17 12.16 1.28
N ALA A 69 -1.69 11.81 2.46
CA ALA A 69 -2.32 12.14 3.71
C ALA A 69 -2.31 13.68 3.78
N GLY A 70 -3.43 14.28 3.41
CA GLY A 70 -3.67 15.73 3.42
C GLY A 70 -2.84 16.48 2.36
N ALA A 71 -3.42 17.04 1.31
CA ALA A 71 -4.26 18.22 1.42
C ALA A 71 -4.23 18.85 2.82
N ARG A 72 -3.19 19.63 3.14
CA ARG A 72 -3.35 20.74 4.08
C ARG A 72 -3.46 22.02 3.27
N PRO A 73 -4.54 22.80 3.44
CA PRO A 73 -4.82 23.96 2.60
C PRO A 73 -3.79 25.07 2.84
N LYS A 74 -3.58 25.89 1.81
CA LYS A 74 -2.69 27.06 1.80
C LYS A 74 -3.01 27.97 2.99
N ALA A 75 -2.05 28.19 3.88
CA ALA A 75 -2.10 29.34 4.79
C ALA A 75 -1.53 30.55 4.05
N PRO A 76 -2.23 31.70 3.99
CA PRO A 76 -1.73 32.91 3.35
C PRO A 76 -0.83 33.69 4.31
N GLY A 77 0.26 34.23 3.78
CA GLY A 77 0.87 35.45 4.29
C GLY A 77 1.96 35.26 5.36
N LYS A 78 3.19 35.63 4.99
CA LYS A 78 3.89 36.76 5.61
C LYS A 78 5.17 37.04 4.80
N THR A 79 5.08 38.10 4.01
CA THR A 79 6.17 38.77 3.28
C THR A 79 7.33 39.08 4.22
N PRO A 80 8.60 38.79 3.88
CA PRO A 80 9.71 39.45 4.54
C PRO A 80 9.95 40.78 3.82
N ALA A 81 9.30 41.83 4.31
CA ALA A 81 9.77 43.19 4.05
C ALA A 81 11.03 43.40 4.89
N GLN A 82 12.21 43.21 4.28
CA GLN A 82 13.47 43.65 4.87
C GLN A 82 13.55 45.17 4.74
N GLY A 83 12.88 45.83 5.70
CA GLY A 83 12.94 47.26 5.94
C GLY A 83 14.23 47.63 6.64
N ARG A 84 15.07 48.33 5.89
CA ARG A 84 16.23 49.11 6.31
C ARG A 84 15.93 50.03 7.50
N ALA A 85 16.76 49.99 8.54
CA ALA A 85 16.94 51.10 9.47
C ALA A 85 18.36 51.12 10.06
N LYS A 86 19.12 52.16 9.71
CA LYS A 86 20.24 52.71 10.49
C LYS A 86 19.64 53.59 11.61
N PRO A 87 20.30 53.73 12.76
CA PRO A 87 20.82 55.06 13.14
C PRO A 87 22.21 54.95 13.80
N ALA A 88 23.22 55.75 13.47
CA ALA A 88 23.40 57.18 13.80
C ALA A 88 23.50 57.46 15.32
N SER A 89 24.77 57.58 15.76
CA SER A 89 25.38 58.46 16.77
C SER A 89 24.72 58.74 18.12
N ARG A 90 25.51 58.52 19.18
CA ARG A 90 25.79 59.53 20.20
C ARG A 90 27.24 59.41 20.67
#